data_AF-A0A949J3W1-F1
#
_entry.id   AF-A0A949J3W1-F1
#
_cell.length_a   1.000
_cell.length_b   1.000
_cell.length_c   1.000
_cell.angle_alpha   90.00
_cell.angle_beta   90.00
_cell.angle_gamma   90.00
#
_symmetry.space_group_name_H-M   'P 1'
#
loop_
_entity.id
_entity.type
_entity.pdbx_description
1 polymer ?
#
loop_
_entity_poly.entity_id
_entity_poly.type
_entity_poly.pdbx_seq_one_letter_code
_entity_poly.pdbx_strand_id
1 'polypeptide(L)'
;MSFNDKKFSEIIKKLIKFKSSTTRIPIKDVSWEELIWATLVFIYGGSNVEWDSQSHEKSVDVKANIDNVAVKISAKGGIIKNELLTISSYRLTSFNKLKDRLSFIKNQHENFDFYLICARNVDSKKGITHYTILRVPPTKFAPPSILLTRNWKKTKGGYELKINPGFKVKIVSKMSNQLWYSIPLDYFSNDEKLTSVSIPNDKLGDGLIEFLKNNTD
;
A
#
# COMPACT_ATOMS: atom_id res chain seq x y z
N MET A 1 0.20 -5.84 -23.59
CA MET A 1 -0.34 -6.94 -22.76
C MET A 1 -0.21 -6.49 -21.30
N SER A 2 -1.18 -6.82 -20.45
CA SER A 2 -1.38 -6.16 -19.15
C SER A 2 -0.89 -7.03 -17.99
N PHE A 3 -0.52 -6.39 -16.88
CA PHE A 3 -0.30 -7.02 -15.59
C PHE A 3 -1.34 -8.13 -15.31
N ASN A 4 -0.89 -9.36 -15.05
CA ASN A 4 -1.78 -10.51 -14.88
C ASN A 4 -2.38 -10.55 -13.46
N ASP A 5 -3.47 -9.80 -13.26
CA ASP A 5 -4.18 -9.66 -11.97
C ASP A 5 -4.61 -11.00 -11.37
N LYS A 6 -5.05 -11.94 -12.21
CA LYS A 6 -5.51 -13.27 -11.76
C LYS A 6 -4.36 -14.06 -11.16
N LYS A 7 -3.27 -14.24 -11.93
CA LYS A 7 -2.09 -14.99 -11.49
C LYS A 7 -1.42 -14.33 -10.29
N PHE A 8 -1.31 -13.00 -10.30
CA PHE A 8 -0.82 -12.22 -9.16
C PHE A 8 -1.65 -12.49 -7.90
N SER A 9 -2.98 -12.38 -8.00
CA SER A 9 -3.91 -12.63 -6.89
C SER A 9 -3.80 -14.05 -6.32
N GLU A 10 -3.64 -15.07 -7.16
CA GLU A 10 -3.51 -16.46 -6.72
C GLU A 10 -2.22 -16.68 -5.91
N ILE A 11 -1.10 -16.13 -6.37
CA ILE A 11 0.21 -16.31 -5.73
C ILE A 11 0.31 -15.46 -4.45
N ILE A 12 -0.09 -14.19 -4.51
CA ILE A 12 0.02 -13.29 -3.36
C ILE A 12 -0.83 -13.78 -2.18
N LYS A 13 -1.98 -14.42 -2.43
CA LYS A 13 -2.78 -15.09 -1.37
C LYS A 13 -1.97 -16.14 -0.62
N LYS A 14 -1.25 -17.00 -1.36
CA LYS A 14 -0.44 -18.07 -0.77
C LYS A 14 0.69 -17.47 0.06
N LEU A 15 1.37 -16.45 -0.47
CA LEU A 15 2.46 -15.77 0.24
C LEU A 15 1.98 -15.02 1.48
N ILE A 16 0.82 -14.34 1.43
CA ILE A 16 0.23 -13.68 2.61
C ILE A 16 -0.08 -14.70 3.69
N LYS A 17 -0.68 -15.85 3.33
CA LYS A 17 -0.96 -16.94 4.28
C LYS A 17 0.32 -17.49 4.89
N PHE A 18 1.31 -17.81 4.06
CA PHE A 18 2.61 -18.31 4.50
C PHE A 18 3.32 -17.31 5.43
N LYS A 19 3.49 -16.05 5.00
CA LYS A 19 4.14 -15.01 5.81
C LYS A 19 3.44 -14.83 7.16
N SER A 20 2.10 -14.86 7.15
CA SER A 20 1.32 -14.70 8.38
C SER A 20 1.37 -15.93 9.28
N SER A 21 1.60 -17.14 8.77
CA SER A 21 1.81 -18.32 9.61
C SER A 21 3.21 -18.30 10.24
N THR A 22 4.19 -17.64 9.63
CA THR A 22 5.56 -17.55 10.14
C THR A 22 5.83 -16.31 10.99
N THR A 23 4.88 -15.40 11.19
CA THR A 23 5.05 -14.27 12.11
C THR A 23 3.71 -13.67 12.55
N ARG A 24 3.69 -13.07 13.75
CA ARG A 24 2.56 -12.24 14.22
C ARG A 24 2.65 -10.78 13.75
N ILE A 25 3.78 -10.40 13.15
CA ILE A 25 4.01 -9.04 12.67
C ILE A 25 3.12 -8.79 11.44
N PRO A 26 2.36 -7.68 11.39
CA PRO A 26 1.52 -7.37 10.23
C PRO A 26 2.33 -7.17 8.94
N ILE A 27 1.74 -7.55 7.82
CA ILE A 27 2.32 -7.29 6.48
C ILE A 27 2.11 -5.80 6.15
N LYS A 28 3.19 -5.02 6.20
CA LYS A 28 3.25 -3.59 5.87
C LYS A 28 4.67 -3.19 5.50
N ASP A 29 4.84 -1.99 4.96
CA ASP A 29 6.15 -1.40 4.64
C ASP A 29 7.01 -2.39 3.82
N VAL A 30 8.29 -2.59 4.18
CA VAL A 30 9.24 -3.50 3.51
C VAL A 30 8.73 -4.94 3.40
N SER A 31 7.95 -5.42 4.38
CA SER A 31 7.35 -6.78 4.34
C SER A 31 6.34 -6.90 3.20
N TRP A 32 5.64 -5.81 2.87
CA TRP A 32 4.72 -5.82 1.73
C TRP A 32 5.48 -5.77 0.40
N GLU A 33 6.53 -4.95 0.30
CA GLU A 33 7.40 -4.89 -0.88
C GLU A 33 8.04 -6.24 -1.20
N GLU A 34 8.55 -6.94 -0.18
CA GLU A 34 9.12 -8.29 -0.30
C GLU A 34 8.11 -9.26 -0.93
N LEU A 35 6.85 -9.23 -0.48
CA LEU A 35 5.79 -10.09 -1.00
C LEU A 35 5.42 -9.75 -2.46
N ILE A 36 5.43 -8.46 -2.82
CA ILE A 36 5.25 -8.02 -4.21
C ILE A 36 6.40 -8.53 -5.07
N TRP A 37 7.65 -8.27 -4.66
CA TRP A 37 8.85 -8.71 -5.36
C TRP A 37 8.83 -10.23 -5.58
N ALA A 38 8.64 -11.02 -4.53
CA ALA A 38 8.62 -12.48 -4.62
C ALA A 38 7.53 -12.98 -5.58
N THR A 39 6.35 -12.34 -5.56
CA THR A 39 5.26 -12.67 -6.49
C THR A 39 5.64 -12.38 -7.94
N LEU A 40 6.22 -11.21 -8.21
CA LEU A 40 6.59 -10.81 -9.56
C LEU A 40 7.77 -11.63 -10.08
N VAL A 41 8.76 -11.95 -9.26
CA VAL A 41 9.89 -12.83 -9.62
C VAL A 41 9.37 -14.22 -10.00
N PHE A 42 8.41 -14.76 -9.25
CA PHE A 42 7.80 -16.05 -9.59
C PHE A 42 7.04 -16.01 -10.92
N ILE A 43 6.38 -14.89 -11.25
CA ILE A 43 5.57 -14.79 -12.46
C ILE A 43 6.41 -14.49 -13.70
N TYR A 44 7.38 -13.58 -13.58
CA TYR A 44 8.09 -12.96 -14.71
C TYR A 44 9.60 -13.27 -14.73
N GLY A 45 10.15 -13.88 -13.68
CA GLY A 45 11.57 -14.21 -13.57
C GLY A 45 12.41 -13.14 -12.87
N GLY A 46 13.49 -13.56 -12.19
CA GLY A 46 14.30 -12.69 -11.34
C GLY A 46 15.00 -11.55 -12.07
N SER A 47 15.44 -11.75 -13.31
CA SER A 47 16.08 -10.72 -14.13
C SER A 47 15.12 -9.61 -14.59
N ASN A 48 13.81 -9.81 -14.41
CA ASN A 48 12.78 -8.87 -14.83
C ASN A 48 12.20 -8.06 -13.68
N VAL A 49 12.70 -8.20 -12.44
CA VAL A 49 12.15 -7.51 -11.27
C VAL A 49 13.27 -6.89 -10.45
N GLU A 50 13.19 -5.58 -10.25
CA GLU A 50 14.12 -4.82 -9.43
C GLU A 50 13.41 -4.40 -8.14
N TRP A 51 14.02 -4.74 -7.01
CA TRP A 51 13.64 -4.28 -5.69
C TRP A 51 14.89 -4.08 -4.86
N ASP A 52 15.01 -2.91 -4.25
CA ASP A 52 16.04 -2.60 -3.28
C ASP A 52 15.35 -2.04 -2.03
N SER A 53 15.33 -2.85 -0.98
CA SER A 53 14.74 -2.49 0.33
C SER A 53 15.41 -1.27 1.00
N GLN A 54 16.61 -0.88 0.55
CA GLN A 54 17.36 0.27 1.05
C GLN A 54 17.29 1.47 0.10
N SER A 55 16.56 1.35 -1.01
CA SER A 55 16.48 2.38 -2.03
C SER A 55 16.03 3.71 -1.43
N HIS A 56 16.71 4.78 -1.85
CA HIS A 56 16.30 6.15 -1.60
C HIS A 56 15.43 6.70 -2.73
N GLU A 57 15.12 5.89 -3.74
CA GLU A 57 14.22 6.28 -4.83
C GLU A 57 12.85 6.60 -4.23
N LYS A 58 12.36 7.80 -4.55
CA LYS A 58 11.10 8.27 -3.98
C LYS A 58 9.96 7.64 -4.76
N SER A 59 9.05 7.00 -4.04
CA SER A 59 7.70 6.60 -4.50
C SER A 59 7.63 5.41 -5.46
N VAL A 60 8.76 4.88 -5.94
CA VAL A 60 8.83 3.62 -6.69
C VAL A 60 9.49 2.60 -5.78
N ASP A 61 8.70 1.62 -5.34
CA ASP A 61 9.15 0.63 -4.36
C ASP A 61 9.58 -0.66 -5.09
N VAL A 62 8.90 -1.04 -6.18
CA VAL A 62 9.27 -2.20 -7.01
C VAL A 62 9.16 -1.83 -8.49
N LYS A 63 10.12 -2.27 -9.31
CA LYS A 63 10.05 -2.16 -10.78
C LYS A 63 10.02 -3.56 -11.39
N ALA A 64 9.25 -3.73 -12.46
CA ALA A 64 9.21 -4.98 -13.20
C ALA A 64 9.17 -4.72 -14.71
N ASN A 65 9.86 -5.53 -15.49
CA ASN A 65 9.73 -5.58 -16.94
C ASN A 65 8.71 -6.67 -17.31
N ILE A 66 7.51 -6.25 -17.72
CA ILE A 66 6.40 -7.15 -18.08
C ILE A 66 6.17 -7.01 -19.57
N ASP A 67 6.43 -8.07 -20.33
CA ASP A 67 6.27 -8.09 -21.79
C ASP A 67 7.00 -6.93 -22.50
N ASN A 68 8.25 -6.66 -22.09
CA ASN A 68 9.08 -5.54 -22.56
C ASN A 68 8.57 -4.14 -22.20
N VAL A 69 7.65 -4.03 -21.25
CA VAL A 69 7.17 -2.76 -20.70
C VAL A 69 7.63 -2.63 -19.25
N ALA A 70 8.35 -1.55 -18.96
CA ALA A 70 8.71 -1.20 -17.60
C ALA A 70 7.47 -0.76 -16.82
N VAL A 71 7.19 -1.44 -15.71
CA VAL A 71 6.12 -1.16 -14.76
C VAL A 71 6.75 -0.78 -13.43
N LYS A 72 6.33 0.37 -12.90
CA LYS A 72 6.78 0.95 -11.63
C LYS A 72 5.63 0.92 -10.64
N ILE A 73 5.88 0.36 -9.46
CA ILE A 73 4.86 0.09 -8.46
C ILE A 73 5.19 0.87 -7.20
N SER A 74 4.17 1.56 -6.65
CA SER A 74 4.26 2.09 -5.30
C SER A 74 3.51 1.20 -4.30
N ALA A 75 4.25 0.54 -3.42
CA ALA A 75 3.73 -0.31 -2.37
C ALA A 75 3.20 0.54 -1.21
N LYS A 76 1.99 0.25 -0.72
CA LYS A 76 1.43 0.95 0.45
C LYS A 76 0.76 -0.02 1.41
N GLY A 77 1.10 0.09 2.69
CA GLY A 77 0.31 -0.49 3.77
C GLY A 77 -0.90 0.37 4.10
N GLY A 78 -2.00 -0.26 4.49
CA GLY A 78 -3.22 0.43 4.90
C GLY A 78 -3.93 -0.24 6.08
N ILE A 79 -4.83 0.50 6.71
CA ILE A 79 -5.72 -0.02 7.74
C ILE A 79 -7.16 0.25 7.31
N ILE A 80 -7.99 -0.79 7.37
CA ILE A 80 -9.44 -0.67 7.15
C ILE A 80 -10.14 -0.71 8.50
N LYS A 81 -10.92 0.34 8.79
CA LYS A 81 -11.80 0.41 9.96
C LYS A 81 -13.07 1.16 9.58
N ASN A 82 -14.23 0.61 9.94
CA ASN A 82 -15.54 1.21 9.65
C ASN A 82 -15.70 1.58 8.16
N GLU A 83 -15.42 0.63 7.25
CA GLU A 83 -15.46 0.85 5.79
C GLU A 83 -14.57 1.98 5.24
N LEU A 84 -13.60 2.45 6.04
CA LEU A 84 -12.61 3.46 5.62
C LEU A 84 -11.21 2.84 5.55
N LEU A 85 -10.62 2.88 4.36
CA LEU A 85 -9.20 2.66 4.16
C LEU A 85 -8.42 3.91 4.56
N THR A 86 -7.52 3.76 5.53
CA THR A 86 -6.53 4.78 5.88
C THR A 86 -5.16 4.35 5.40
N ILE A 87 -4.53 5.20 4.58
CA ILE A 87 -3.17 5.02 4.09
C ILE A 87 -2.37 6.32 4.30
N SER A 88 -1.07 6.15 4.49
CA SER A 88 -0.12 7.26 4.50
C SER A 88 0.77 7.18 3.27
N SER A 89 1.27 8.32 2.81
CA SER A 89 2.17 8.40 1.66
C SER A 89 3.36 9.30 2.02
N TYR A 90 3.66 10.29 1.18
CA TYR A 90 4.88 11.08 1.26
C TYR A 90 5.08 11.83 2.58
N ARG A 91 6.32 11.82 3.07
CA ARG A 91 6.81 12.77 4.08
C ARG A 91 7.27 14.04 3.38
N LEU A 92 6.76 15.19 3.83
CA LEU A 92 6.91 16.46 3.12
C LEU A 92 7.72 17.50 3.90
N THR A 93 8.53 17.05 4.87
CA THR A 93 9.35 17.91 5.74
C THR A 93 10.34 18.78 5.01
N SER A 94 10.88 18.32 3.88
CA SER A 94 11.83 19.08 3.05
C SER A 94 11.21 20.28 2.33
N PHE A 95 9.88 20.42 2.37
CA PHE A 95 9.15 21.45 1.65
C PHE A 95 8.49 22.43 2.62
N ASN A 96 8.96 23.67 2.60
CA ASN A 96 8.50 24.70 3.53
C ASN A 96 7.10 25.23 3.17
N LYS A 97 6.81 25.41 1.88
CA LYS A 97 5.54 25.99 1.41
C LYS A 97 4.59 24.89 0.95
N LEU A 98 3.28 25.09 1.17
CA LEU A 98 2.25 24.16 0.69
C LEU A 98 2.31 23.97 -0.84
N LYS A 99 2.58 25.04 -1.61
CA LYS A 99 2.72 24.95 -3.07
C LYS A 99 3.78 23.92 -3.48
N ASP A 100 4.94 23.94 -2.82
CA ASP A 100 6.06 23.04 -3.13
C ASP A 100 5.71 21.59 -2.75
N ARG A 101 4.99 21.40 -1.65
CA ARG A 101 4.45 20.10 -1.23
C ARG A 101 3.51 19.51 -2.28
N LEU A 102 2.55 20.30 -2.76
CA LEU A 102 1.58 19.86 -3.77
C LEU A 102 2.24 19.60 -5.12
N SER A 103 3.23 20.41 -5.51
CA SER A 103 4.05 20.18 -6.71
C SER A 103 4.81 18.86 -6.61
N PHE A 104 5.43 18.58 -5.45
CA PHE A 104 6.09 17.31 -5.20
C PHE A 104 5.10 16.14 -5.31
N ILE A 105 3.93 16.23 -4.65
CA ILE A 105 2.87 15.21 -4.72
C ILE A 105 2.51 14.92 -6.17
N LYS A 106 2.28 15.94 -6.99
CA LYS A 106 1.97 15.80 -8.41
C LYS A 106 3.06 15.00 -9.13
N ASN A 107 4.30 15.47 -9.06
CA ASN A 107 5.43 14.85 -9.76
C ASN A 107 5.62 13.39 -9.33
N GLN A 108 5.42 13.06 -8.05
CA GLN A 108 5.55 11.67 -7.61
C GLN A 108 4.47 10.76 -8.21
N HIS A 109 3.22 11.22 -8.29
CA HIS A 109 2.13 10.42 -8.89
C HIS A 109 2.27 10.22 -10.40
N GLU A 110 3.16 10.96 -11.07
CA GLU A 110 3.51 10.79 -12.48
C GLU A 110 4.67 9.79 -12.68
N ASN A 111 5.34 9.35 -11.60
CA ASN A 111 6.56 8.54 -11.66
C ASN A 111 6.34 7.02 -11.54
N PHE A 112 5.11 6.57 -11.29
CA PHE A 112 4.77 5.16 -11.17
C PHE A 112 3.41 4.84 -11.80
N ASP A 113 3.19 3.59 -12.18
CA ASP A 113 2.02 3.17 -12.95
C ASP A 113 0.80 2.92 -12.07
N PHE A 114 1.01 2.37 -10.87
CA PHE A 114 -0.07 2.15 -9.90
C PHE A 114 0.44 1.99 -8.47
N TYR A 115 -0.48 2.25 -7.54
CA TYR A 115 -0.37 1.81 -6.16
C TYR A 115 -0.75 0.34 -6.04
N LEU A 116 0.03 -0.40 -5.26
CA LEU A 116 -0.31 -1.75 -4.85
C LEU A 116 -0.43 -1.76 -3.32
N ILE A 117 -1.66 -1.86 -2.84
CA ILE A 117 -2.01 -1.60 -1.44
C ILE A 117 -2.32 -2.91 -0.74
N CYS A 118 -1.70 -3.16 0.41
CA CYS A 118 -2.11 -4.21 1.34
C CYS A 118 -2.75 -3.57 2.57
N ALA A 119 -4.07 -3.68 2.66
CA ALA A 119 -4.87 -3.06 3.71
C ALA A 119 -5.35 -4.10 4.72
N ARG A 120 -5.03 -3.88 6.00
CA ARG A 120 -5.39 -4.77 7.10
C ARG A 120 -6.65 -4.32 7.83
N ASN A 121 -7.56 -5.24 8.08
CA ASN A 121 -8.67 -5.10 9.03
C ASN A 121 -8.55 -6.20 10.10
N VAL A 122 -8.84 -5.87 11.36
CA VAL A 122 -8.86 -6.85 12.46
C VAL A 122 -10.27 -6.90 13.02
N ASP A 123 -10.94 -8.03 12.84
CA ASP A 123 -12.21 -8.32 13.50
C ASP A 123 -11.90 -9.02 14.83
N SER A 124 -11.76 -8.21 15.88
CA SER A 124 -11.50 -8.71 17.23
C SER A 124 -12.63 -9.57 17.79
N LYS A 125 -13.87 -9.41 17.32
CA LYS A 125 -15.02 -10.20 17.79
C LYS A 125 -14.98 -11.62 17.23
N LYS A 126 -14.60 -11.76 15.96
CA LYS A 126 -14.46 -13.07 15.31
C LYS A 126 -13.08 -13.69 15.46
N GLY A 127 -12.11 -12.93 15.98
CA GLY A 127 -10.72 -13.37 16.08
C GLY A 127 -10.08 -13.58 14.70
N ILE A 128 -10.41 -12.72 13.72
CA ILE A 128 -9.92 -12.85 12.33
C ILE A 128 -9.18 -11.57 11.92
N THR A 129 -8.04 -11.73 11.26
CA THR A 129 -7.36 -10.67 10.53
C THR A 129 -7.65 -10.82 9.03
N HIS A 130 -8.16 -9.75 8.42
CA HIS A 130 -8.40 -9.67 6.98
C HIS A 130 -7.35 -8.78 6.31
N TYR A 131 -6.81 -9.24 5.20
CA TYR A 131 -5.99 -8.45 4.28
C TYR A 131 -6.76 -8.25 2.98
N THR A 132 -6.85 -7.01 2.52
CA THR A 132 -7.45 -6.61 1.23
C THR A 132 -6.37 -6.01 0.36
N ILE A 133 -6.21 -6.55 -0.85
CA ILE A 133 -5.20 -6.14 -1.82
C ILE A 133 -5.87 -5.32 -2.91
N LEU A 134 -5.39 -4.09 -3.11
CA LEU A 134 -5.90 -3.16 -4.11
C LEU A 134 -4.82 -2.78 -5.11
N ARG A 135 -5.18 -2.67 -6.38
CA ARG A 135 -4.35 -2.07 -7.44
C ARG A 135 -5.06 -0.82 -7.92
N VAL A 136 -4.46 0.34 -7.68
CA VAL A 136 -5.13 1.63 -7.84
C VAL A 136 -4.28 2.58 -8.69
N PRO A 137 -4.84 3.22 -9.73
CA PRO A 137 -4.09 4.20 -10.50
C PRO A 137 -3.74 5.44 -9.65
N PRO A 138 -2.57 6.07 -9.87
CA PRO A 138 -2.13 7.21 -9.07
C PRO A 138 -3.12 8.38 -9.11
N THR A 139 -3.78 8.58 -10.26
CA THR A 139 -4.74 9.66 -10.49
C THR A 139 -5.91 9.67 -9.50
N LYS A 140 -6.27 8.52 -8.91
CA LYS A 140 -7.30 8.46 -7.87
C LYS A 140 -6.91 9.10 -6.54
N PHE A 141 -5.61 9.16 -6.23
CA PHE A 141 -5.08 9.78 -5.00
C PHE A 141 -4.51 11.17 -5.21
N ALA A 142 -4.38 11.60 -6.47
CA ALA A 142 -4.02 12.96 -6.82
C ALA A 142 -4.91 13.59 -7.89
N PRO A 143 -6.25 13.62 -7.72
CA PRO A 143 -7.10 14.33 -8.66
C PRO A 143 -6.73 15.82 -8.68
N PRO A 144 -6.92 16.55 -9.80
CA PRO A 144 -6.49 17.95 -9.95
C PRO A 144 -6.93 18.86 -8.81
N SER A 145 -8.11 18.57 -8.23
CA SER A 145 -8.69 19.31 -7.12
C SER A 145 -7.83 19.29 -5.84
N ILE A 146 -7.07 18.22 -5.55
CA ILE A 146 -6.19 18.19 -4.38
C ILE A 146 -4.88 18.95 -4.59
N LEU A 147 -4.51 19.23 -5.85
CA LEU A 147 -3.23 19.86 -6.20
C LEU A 147 -3.30 21.39 -6.18
N LEU A 148 -4.47 21.97 -5.88
CA LEU A 148 -4.67 23.41 -5.81
C LEU A 148 -4.56 23.92 -4.37
N THR A 149 -3.62 24.83 -4.11
CA THR A 149 -3.40 25.40 -2.76
C THR A 149 -4.66 26.02 -2.15
N ARG A 150 -5.50 26.68 -2.96
CA ARG A 150 -6.78 27.28 -2.53
C ARG A 150 -7.76 26.27 -1.93
N ASN A 151 -7.61 24.99 -2.20
CA ASN A 151 -8.48 23.92 -1.70
C ASN A 151 -8.05 23.39 -0.33
N TRP A 152 -6.94 23.88 0.23
CA TRP A 152 -6.44 23.46 1.54
C TRP A 152 -6.68 24.54 2.60
N LYS A 153 -6.85 24.11 3.84
CA LYS A 153 -6.92 24.95 5.04
C LYS A 153 -5.76 24.59 5.95
N LYS A 154 -5.02 25.60 6.41
CA LYS A 154 -4.05 25.42 7.49
C LYS A 154 -4.79 25.19 8.80
N THR A 155 -4.42 24.15 9.54
CA THR A 155 -4.96 23.81 10.87
C THR A 155 -3.82 23.80 11.89
N LYS A 156 -4.16 23.68 13.18
CA LYS A 156 -3.14 23.45 14.23
C LYS A 156 -2.33 22.16 13.97
N GLY A 157 -2.91 21.18 13.29
CA GLY A 157 -2.31 19.89 12.99
C GLY A 157 -1.57 19.79 11.65
N GLY A 158 -1.59 20.85 10.82
CA GLY A 158 -0.97 20.87 9.50
C GLY A 158 -1.89 21.46 8.44
N TYR A 159 -2.29 20.67 7.44
CA TYR A 159 -3.23 21.09 6.41
C TYR A 159 -4.32 20.05 6.19
N GLU A 160 -5.54 20.50 5.94
CA GLU A 160 -6.68 19.66 5.60
C GLU A 160 -7.33 20.15 4.32
N LEU A 161 -7.78 19.22 3.48
CA LEU A 161 -8.51 19.55 2.28
C LEU A 161 -9.92 20.06 2.65
N LYS A 162 -10.30 21.24 2.13
CA LYS A 162 -11.60 21.89 2.39
C LYS A 162 -12.73 21.32 1.55
N ILE A 163 -12.39 20.79 0.38
CA ILE A 163 -13.34 20.20 -0.56
C ILE A 163 -13.43 18.69 -0.32
N ASN A 164 -14.52 18.08 -0.76
CA ASN A 164 -14.71 16.64 -0.68
C ASN A 164 -14.62 16.00 -2.08
N PRO A 165 -13.47 15.44 -2.49
CA PRO A 165 -13.34 14.67 -3.73
C PRO A 165 -13.87 13.22 -3.61
N GLY A 166 -14.62 12.89 -2.56
CA GLY A 166 -15.06 11.53 -2.21
C GLY A 166 -14.24 10.87 -1.11
N PHE A 167 -13.20 11.53 -0.61
CA PHE A 167 -12.35 11.04 0.48
C PHE A 167 -11.69 12.21 1.24
N LYS A 168 -11.20 11.94 2.45
CA LYS A 168 -10.51 12.94 3.27
C LYS A 168 -9.01 12.89 3.02
N VAL A 169 -8.39 14.07 2.94
CA VAL A 169 -6.93 14.22 2.78
C VAL A 169 -6.40 15.23 3.77
N LYS A 170 -5.28 14.89 4.41
CA LYS A 170 -4.58 15.78 5.35
C LYS A 170 -3.06 15.65 5.23
N ILE A 171 -2.37 16.73 5.53
CA ILE A 171 -0.92 16.77 5.75
C ILE A 171 -0.71 16.99 7.24
N VAL A 172 -0.11 16.02 7.94
CA VAL A 172 0.00 16.02 9.41
C VAL A 172 1.39 16.45 9.84
N SER A 173 1.50 17.64 10.46
CA SER A 173 2.78 18.24 10.85
C SER A 173 3.61 17.34 11.77
N LYS A 174 2.98 16.75 12.80
CA LYS A 174 3.66 15.89 13.80
C LYS A 174 4.25 14.60 13.22
N MET A 175 3.84 14.21 12.01
CA MET A 175 4.32 13.00 11.32
C MET A 175 5.25 13.40 10.18
N SER A 176 6.22 14.29 10.41
CA SER A 176 7.10 14.81 9.36
C SER A 176 6.33 15.41 8.16
N ASN A 177 5.26 16.17 8.43
CA ASN A 177 4.36 16.68 7.40
C ASN A 177 3.86 15.59 6.43
N GLN A 178 3.56 14.39 6.93
CA GLN A 178 3.17 13.27 6.08
C GLN A 178 1.76 13.46 5.50
N LEU A 179 1.58 13.04 4.26
CA LEU A 179 0.29 12.98 3.57
C LEU A 179 -0.50 11.73 3.99
N TRP A 180 -1.76 11.93 4.37
CA TRP A 180 -2.67 10.89 4.81
C TRP A 180 -3.98 10.97 4.05
N TYR A 181 -4.50 9.80 3.70
CA TYR A 181 -5.79 9.62 3.06
C TYR A 181 -6.71 8.79 3.94
N SER A 182 -7.99 9.13 3.97
CA SER A 182 -9.06 8.28 4.52
C SER A 182 -10.16 8.16 3.48
N ILE A 183 -10.27 6.97 2.90
CA ILE A 183 -10.98 6.69 1.65
C ILE A 183 -12.06 5.64 1.92
N PRO A 184 -13.34 5.92 1.61
CA PRO A 184 -14.40 4.92 1.62
C PRO A 184 -14.08 3.70 0.73
N LEU A 185 -14.40 2.49 1.18
CA LEU A 185 -14.12 1.26 0.40
C LEU A 185 -14.95 1.12 -0.87
N ASP A 186 -16.08 1.81 -0.96
CA ASP A 186 -16.93 1.91 -2.16
C ASP A 186 -16.39 2.90 -3.21
N TYR A 187 -15.38 3.72 -2.87
CA TYR A 187 -14.65 4.54 -3.83
C TYR A 187 -13.82 3.71 -4.84
N PHE A 188 -13.47 2.48 -4.45
CA PHE A 188 -12.76 1.53 -5.30
C PHE A 188 -13.75 0.61 -6.02
N SER A 189 -13.61 0.56 -7.34
CA SER A 189 -14.30 -0.39 -8.21
C SER A 189 -13.87 -1.83 -7.92
N ASN A 190 -14.64 -2.79 -8.41
CA ASN A 190 -14.31 -4.20 -8.23
C ASN A 190 -13.01 -4.59 -8.97
N ASP A 191 -12.71 -3.96 -10.10
CA ASP A 191 -11.49 -4.24 -10.87
C ASP A 191 -10.22 -3.78 -10.16
N GLU A 192 -10.33 -2.81 -9.25
CA GLU A 192 -9.21 -2.37 -8.40
C GLU A 192 -9.02 -3.27 -7.18
N LYS A 193 -10.01 -4.10 -6.85
CA LYS A 193 -9.96 -5.06 -5.75
C LYS A 193 -9.42 -6.38 -6.26
N LEU A 194 -8.09 -6.50 -6.28
CA LEU A 194 -7.42 -7.72 -6.73
C LEU A 194 -7.89 -8.92 -5.91
N THR A 195 -7.78 -8.82 -4.57
CA THR A 195 -8.02 -10.00 -3.74
C THR A 195 -8.11 -9.74 -2.25
N SER A 196 -8.59 -10.73 -1.51
CA SER A 196 -8.58 -10.72 -0.04
C SER A 196 -8.14 -12.05 0.56
N VAL A 197 -7.62 -11.98 1.78
CA VAL A 197 -7.20 -13.13 2.60
C VAL A 197 -7.70 -12.94 4.02
N SER A 198 -8.31 -13.97 4.58
CA SER A 198 -8.73 -14.00 5.99
C SER A 198 -7.89 -15.02 6.73
N ILE A 199 -7.37 -14.65 7.89
CA ILE A 199 -6.49 -15.48 8.70
C ILE A 199 -6.98 -15.44 10.15
N PRO A 200 -7.34 -16.59 10.74
CA PRO A 200 -7.62 -16.68 12.17
C PRO A 200 -6.44 -16.16 13.00
N ASN A 201 -6.71 -15.38 14.04
CA ASN A 201 -5.67 -14.72 14.83
C ASN A 201 -4.81 -15.72 15.62
N ASP A 202 -5.35 -16.87 15.98
CA ASP A 202 -4.64 -17.99 16.59
C ASP A 202 -3.63 -18.65 15.63
N LYS A 203 -3.88 -18.56 14.32
CA LYS A 203 -2.97 -19.06 13.27
C LYS A 203 -1.82 -18.12 12.93
N LEU A 204 -1.81 -16.90 13.48
CA LEU A 204 -0.73 -15.95 13.27
C LEU A 204 0.54 -16.37 14.02
N GLY A 205 1.62 -16.61 13.27
CA GLY A 205 2.90 -17.07 13.81
C GLY A 205 2.92 -18.52 14.32
N ASP A 206 1.84 -19.29 14.15
CA ASP A 206 1.72 -20.68 14.63
C ASP A 206 2.79 -21.59 13.98
N GLY A 207 3.15 -21.31 12.73
CA GLY A 207 4.19 -22.05 12.01
C GLY A 207 5.58 -21.95 12.63
N LEU A 208 5.90 -20.89 13.38
CA LEU A 208 7.16 -20.83 14.13
C LEU A 208 7.15 -21.81 15.32
N ILE A 209 6.01 -21.93 15.98
CA ILE A 209 5.83 -22.86 17.10
C ILE A 209 5.85 -24.30 16.59
N GLU A 210 5.17 -24.58 15.48
CA GLU A 210 5.21 -25.88 14.81
C GLU A 210 6.62 -26.25 14.36
N PHE A 211 7.37 -25.31 13.77
CA PHE A 211 8.76 -25.55 13.37
C PHE A 211 9.63 -25.94 14.56
N LEU A 212 9.53 -25.22 15.69
CA LEU A 212 10.32 -25.54 16.88
C LEU A 212 9.97 -26.93 17.41
N LYS A 213 8.67 -27.24 17.57
CA LYS A 213 8.20 -28.56 18.03
C LYS A 213 8.77 -29.71 17.19
N ASN A 214 8.84 -29.54 15.87
CA ASN A 214 9.31 -30.57 14.96
C ASN A 214 10.85 -30.71 14.89
N ASN A 215 11.61 -29.84 15.54
CA ASN A 215 13.08 -29.81 15.48
C ASN A 215 13.75 -29.79 16.88
N THR A 216 13.00 -30.13 17.93
CA THR A 216 13.51 -30.23 19.32
C THR A 216 13.32 -31.62 19.94
N ASP A 217 13.01 -32.63 19.14
CA ASP A 217 13.08 -34.06 19.48
C ASP A 217 14.39 -34.67 18.94
#